data_AF-A0A126Q558-F1
#
_entry.id   AF-A0A126Q558-F1
#
_cell.length_a   1.000
_cell.length_b   1.000
_cell.length_c   1.000
_cell.angle_alpha   90.00
_cell.angle_beta   90.00
_cell.angle_gamma   90.00
#
_symmetry.space_group_name_H-M   'P 1'
#
loop_
_entity.id
_entity.type
_entity.pdbx_description
1 polymer ?
#
loop_
_entity_poly.entity_id
_entity_poly.type
_entity_poly.pdbx_seq_one_letter_code
_entity_poly.pdbx_strand_id
1 'polypeptide(L)'
;MKVSRAHPWHLVAGFVIWALWFVFTYGGVAVACQLAKPAAEAGLFNWINLSFLIPTFLIVIYLGICAFKSWHVAANAENESRFLLRVAATSYLASAISTLAVGIPLLAMAPCI
;
A
#
# COMPACT_ATOMS: atom_id res chain seq x y z
N MET A 1 -0.88 24.68 -17.20
CA MET A 1 -0.20 24.50 -15.89
C MET A 1 0.80 23.36 -16.01
N LYS A 2 2.12 23.63 -15.97
CA LYS A 2 3.12 22.56 -15.86
C LYS A 2 3.01 22.01 -14.45
N VAL A 3 2.47 20.80 -14.29
CA VAL A 3 2.49 20.09 -13.01
C VAL A 3 3.96 19.90 -12.64
N SER A 4 4.45 20.66 -11.66
CA SER A 4 5.80 20.51 -11.15
C SER A 4 5.96 19.07 -10.67
N ARG A 5 6.99 18.38 -11.15
CA ARG A 5 7.29 17.00 -10.72
C ARG A 5 7.57 16.92 -9.21
N ALA A 6 7.88 18.04 -8.56
CA ALA A 6 8.08 18.18 -7.12
C ALA A 6 6.82 18.75 -6.41
N HIS A 7 5.63 18.27 -6.76
CA HIS A 7 4.41 18.72 -6.08
C HIS A 7 4.40 18.23 -4.61
N PRO A 8 4.10 19.09 -3.61
CA PRO A 8 4.15 18.73 -2.18
C PRO A 8 3.26 17.53 -1.79
N TRP A 9 2.22 17.25 -2.58
CA TRP A 9 1.37 16.07 -2.41
C TRP A 9 2.15 14.75 -2.29
N HIS A 10 3.29 14.63 -2.98
CA HIS A 10 4.11 13.43 -2.94
C HIS A 10 4.65 13.10 -1.53
N LEU A 11 4.71 14.08 -0.62
CA LEU A 11 5.15 13.86 0.76
C LEU A 11 4.14 13.01 1.57
N VAL A 12 2.84 13.20 1.32
CA VAL A 12 1.76 12.57 2.09
C VAL A 12 1.01 11.49 1.32
N ALA A 13 1.09 11.48 0.00
CA ALA A 13 0.32 10.58 -0.86
C ALA A 13 0.54 9.10 -0.52
N GLY A 14 1.78 8.68 -0.21
CA GLY A 14 2.07 7.31 0.20
C GLY A 14 1.28 6.89 1.44
N PHE A 15 1.33 7.71 2.49
CA PHE A 15 0.63 7.46 3.75
C PHE A 15 -0.90 7.51 3.60
N VAL A 16 -1.42 8.40 2.75
CA VAL A 16 -2.86 8.47 2.46
C VAL A 16 -3.33 7.17 1.79
N ILE A 17 -2.60 6.70 0.77
CA ILE A 17 -2.91 5.45 0.07
C ILE A 17 -2.84 4.27 1.06
N TRP A 18 -1.79 4.21 1.87
CA TRP A 18 -1.63 3.18 2.89
C TRP A 18 -2.79 3.20 3.91
N ALA A 19 -3.19 4.38 4.39
CA ALA A 19 -4.27 4.52 5.37
C ALA A 19 -5.63 4.07 4.80
N LEU A 20 -5.93 4.45 3.55
CA LEU A 20 -7.15 3.99 2.86
C LEU A 20 -7.17 2.47 2.70
N TRP A 21 -6.04 1.89 2.30
CA TRP A 21 -5.89 0.44 2.19
C TRP A 21 -5.99 -0.26 3.56
N PHE A 22 -5.42 0.32 4.61
CA PHE A 22 -5.50 -0.20 5.97
C PHE A 22 -6.96 -0.28 6.44
N VAL A 23 -7.72 0.82 6.29
CA VAL A 23 -9.16 0.86 6.63
C VAL A 23 -9.95 -0.15 5.80
N PHE A 24 -9.70 -0.19 4.49
CA PHE A 24 -10.35 -1.15 3.59
C PHE A 24 -10.08 -2.60 4.03
N THR A 25 -8.85 -2.90 4.42
CA THR A 25 -8.45 -4.27 4.77
C THR A 25 -9.03 -4.69 6.11
N TYR A 26 -8.83 -3.91 7.18
CA TYR A 26 -9.37 -4.26 8.50
C TYR A 26 -10.90 -4.25 8.54
N GLY A 27 -11.53 -3.20 7.98
CA GLY A 27 -12.98 -3.11 7.93
C GLY A 27 -13.60 -4.12 6.97
N GLY A 28 -12.98 -4.31 5.79
CA GLY A 28 -13.46 -5.24 4.78
C GLY A 28 -13.41 -6.69 5.24
N VAL A 29 -12.34 -7.11 5.90
CA VAL A 29 -12.24 -8.47 6.47
C VAL A 29 -13.30 -8.70 7.53
N ALA A 30 -13.52 -7.73 8.43
CA ALA A 30 -14.56 -7.84 9.46
C ALA A 30 -15.96 -8.01 8.85
N VAL A 31 -16.29 -7.22 7.82
CA VAL A 31 -17.58 -7.32 7.11
C VAL A 31 -17.68 -8.63 6.33
N ALA A 32 -16.62 -9.04 5.61
CA ALA A 32 -16.60 -10.28 4.84
C ALA A 32 -16.79 -11.51 5.73
N CYS A 33 -16.16 -11.54 6.90
CA CYS A 33 -16.31 -12.62 7.87
C CYS A 33 -17.74 -12.72 8.44
N GLN A 34 -18.44 -11.59 8.61
CA GLN A 34 -19.83 -11.59 9.08
C GLN A 34 -20.82 -12.04 8.01
N LEU A 35 -20.59 -11.65 6.75
CA LEU A 35 -21.53 -11.94 5.66
C LEU A 35 -21.34 -13.32 5.03
N ALA A 36 -20.09 -13.81 4.96
CA ALA A 36 -19.76 -15.03 4.23
C ALA A 36 -18.54 -15.73 4.85
N LYS A 37 -18.71 -16.25 6.07
CA LYS A 37 -17.66 -17.03 6.75
C LYS A 37 -17.21 -18.21 5.86
N PRO A 38 -15.91 -18.34 5.51
CA PRO A 38 -15.41 -19.49 4.78
C PRO A 38 -15.61 -20.78 5.58
N ALA A 39 -15.79 -21.92 4.90
CA ALA A 39 -15.80 -23.21 5.56
C ALA A 39 -14.51 -23.42 6.38
N ALA A 40 -14.59 -24.11 7.52
CA ALA A 40 -13.43 -24.32 8.40
C ALA A 40 -12.26 -25.09 7.73
N GLU A 41 -12.56 -25.81 6.65
CA GLU A 41 -11.61 -26.54 5.82
C GLU A 41 -10.96 -25.67 4.72
N ALA A 42 -11.43 -24.43 4.55
CA ALA A 42 -10.87 -23.51 3.59
C ALA A 42 -9.45 -23.13 4.03
N GLY A 43 -8.46 -23.64 3.29
CA GLY A 43 -7.05 -23.32 3.54
C GLY A 43 -6.70 -21.85 3.31
N LEU A 44 -5.40 -21.56 3.32
CA LEU A 44 -4.83 -20.21 3.19
C LEU A 44 -5.27 -19.49 1.90
N PHE A 45 -5.56 -20.23 0.83
CA PHE A 45 -6.01 -19.71 -0.47
C PHE A 45 -7.53 -19.73 -0.61
N ASN A 46 -8.24 -19.12 0.33
CA ASN A 46 -9.68 -18.91 0.22
C ASN A 46 -9.99 -17.58 -0.53
N TRP A 47 -11.24 -17.43 -0.95
CA TRP A 47 -11.69 -16.28 -1.75
C TRP A 47 -11.53 -14.94 -0.99
N ILE A 48 -11.68 -14.92 0.34
CA ILE A 48 -11.48 -13.72 1.17
C ILE A 48 -10.01 -13.31 1.07
N ASN A 49 -9.09 -14.21 1.40
CA ASN A 49 -7.66 -13.95 1.37
C ASN A 49 -7.19 -13.48 -0.03
N LEU A 50 -7.65 -14.13 -1.10
CA LEU A 50 -7.33 -13.71 -2.47
C LEU A 50 -7.85 -12.31 -2.80
N SER A 51 -9.06 -11.97 -2.33
CA SER A 51 -9.69 -10.65 -2.55
C SER A 51 -8.92 -9.52 -1.88
N PHE A 52 -8.21 -9.78 -0.78
CA PHE A 52 -7.34 -8.80 -0.12
C PHE A 52 -5.88 -8.86 -0.60
N LEU A 53 -5.40 -10.02 -1.03
CA LEU A 53 -4.03 -10.22 -1.52
C LEU A 53 -3.77 -9.47 -2.82
N ILE A 54 -4.70 -9.55 -3.78
CA ILE A 54 -4.55 -8.91 -5.09
C ILE A 54 -4.42 -7.37 -4.94
N PRO A 55 -5.33 -6.66 -4.25
CA PRO A 55 -5.17 -5.22 -3.98
C PRO A 55 -3.88 -4.88 -3.25
N THR A 56 -3.48 -5.71 -2.27
CA THR A 56 -2.23 -5.51 -1.51
C THR A 56 -1.03 -5.46 -2.45
N PHE A 57 -0.86 -6.45 -3.33
CA PHE A 57 0.24 -6.46 -4.29
C PHE A 57 0.16 -5.30 -5.27
N LEU A 58 -1.03 -4.97 -5.78
CA LEU A 58 -1.21 -3.84 -6.70
C LEU A 58 -0.77 -2.52 -6.05
N ILE A 59 -1.13 -2.30 -4.80
CA ILE A 59 -0.77 -1.08 -4.06
C ILE A 59 0.73 -1.05 -3.75
N VAL A 60 1.32 -2.17 -3.33
CA VAL A 60 2.77 -2.26 -3.09
C VAL A 60 3.57 -1.98 -4.36
N ILE A 61 3.16 -2.56 -5.49
CA ILE A 61 3.80 -2.32 -6.79
C ILE A 61 3.65 -0.85 -7.18
N TYR A 62 2.46 -0.27 -7.05
CA TYR A 62 2.22 1.13 -7.35
C TYR A 62 3.10 2.06 -6.50
N LEU A 63 3.10 1.86 -5.18
CA LEU A 63 3.93 2.63 -4.24
C LEU A 63 5.43 2.45 -4.54
N GLY A 64 5.87 1.23 -4.86
CA GLY A 64 7.25 0.94 -5.27
C GLY A 64 7.65 1.66 -6.55
N ILE A 65 6.79 1.70 -7.56
CA ILE A 65 7.01 2.48 -8.79
C ILE A 65 7.10 3.97 -8.48
N CYS A 66 6.22 4.50 -7.63
CA CYS A 66 6.27 5.91 -7.19
C CYS A 66 7.56 6.24 -6.43
N ALA A 67 8.00 5.35 -5.54
CA ALA A 67 9.26 5.49 -4.81
C ALA A 67 10.45 5.49 -5.77
N PHE A 68 10.51 4.53 -6.69
CA PHE A 68 11.58 4.40 -7.68
C PHE A 68 11.65 5.62 -8.60
N LYS A 69 10.50 6.07 -9.13
CA LYS A 69 10.42 7.27 -9.98
C LYS A 69 10.86 8.52 -9.22
N SER A 70 10.40 8.70 -7.98
CA SER A 70 10.77 9.87 -7.16
C SER A 70 12.27 9.88 -6.88
N TRP A 71 12.86 8.72 -6.58
CA TRP A 71 14.30 8.58 -6.37
C TRP A 71 15.12 8.89 -7.63
N HIS A 72 14.69 8.35 -8.77
CA HIS A 72 15.38 8.56 -10.05
C HIS A 72 15.28 10.01 -10.54
N VAL A 73 14.12 10.65 -10.40
CA VAL A 73 13.95 12.07 -10.75
C VAL A 73 14.74 12.98 -9.80
N ALA A 74 14.83 12.63 -8.50
CA ALA A 74 15.61 13.40 -7.54
C ALA A 74 17.10 13.48 -7.89
N ALA A 75 17.66 12.47 -8.56
CA ALA A 75 19.08 12.43 -8.94
C ALA A 75 19.47 13.61 -9.85
N ASN A 76 18.54 14.06 -10.71
CA ASN A 76 18.75 15.14 -11.67
C ASN A 76 18.06 16.46 -11.26
N ALA A 77 17.48 16.53 -10.07
CA ALA A 77 16.77 17.72 -9.58
C ALA A 77 17.72 18.70 -8.86
N GLU A 78 17.33 19.98 -8.85
CA GLU A 78 17.93 21.03 -8.03
C GLU A 78 17.75 20.74 -6.52
N ASN A 79 18.52 21.39 -5.66
CA ASN A 79 18.65 21.04 -4.24
C ASN A 79 17.31 20.95 -3.47
N GLU A 80 16.41 21.93 -3.63
CA GLU A 80 15.12 21.94 -2.93
C GLU A 80 14.19 20.83 -3.41
N SER A 81 14.06 20.70 -4.74
CA SER A 81 13.23 19.65 -5.37
C SER A 81 13.80 18.25 -5.09
N ARG A 82 15.13 18.11 -5.02
CA ARG A 82 15.81 16.85 -4.67
C ARG A 82 15.48 16.41 -3.26
N PHE A 83 15.50 17.33 -2.29
CA PHE A 83 15.11 17.01 -0.90
C PHE A 83 13.65 16.53 -0.86
N LEU A 84 12.72 17.29 -1.45
CA LEU A 84 11.30 16.94 -1.48
C LEU A 84 11.07 15.56 -2.11
N LEU A 85 11.70 15.29 -3.25
CA LEU A 85 11.56 14.00 -3.96
C LEU A 85 12.21 12.82 -3.22
N ARG A 86 13.31 13.05 -2.49
CA ARG A 86 13.93 12.01 -1.64
C ARG A 86 13.04 11.66 -0.46
N VAL A 87 12.46 12.67 0.22
CA VAL A 87 11.49 12.45 1.31
C VAL A 87 10.21 11.79 0.80
N ALA A 88 9.73 12.17 -0.38
CA ALA A 88 8.61 11.49 -1.03
C ALA A 88 8.95 10.01 -1.34
N ALA A 89 10.14 9.73 -1.86
CA ALA A 89 10.58 8.37 -2.15
C ALA A 89 10.60 7.49 -0.90
N THR A 90 11.10 8.01 0.23
CA THR A 90 11.10 7.28 1.50
C THR A 90 9.69 7.11 2.08
N SER A 91 8.82 8.11 1.95
CA SER A 91 7.40 8.04 2.30
C SER A 91 6.67 6.92 1.55
N TYR A 92 6.85 6.86 0.22
CA TYR A 92 6.27 5.79 -0.60
C TYR A 92 6.83 4.41 -0.24
N LEU A 93 8.14 4.31 0.01
CA LEU A 93 8.77 3.03 0.38
C LEU A 93 8.30 2.55 1.76
N ALA A 94 8.25 3.45 2.75
CA ALA A 94 7.73 3.14 4.08
C ALA A 94 6.28 2.66 3.99
N SER A 95 5.45 3.35 3.22
CA SER A 95 4.05 2.97 2.97
C SER A 95 3.94 1.58 2.33
N ALA A 96 4.77 1.27 1.34
CA ALA A 96 4.79 -0.05 0.69
C ALA A 96 5.18 -1.17 1.67
N ILE A 97 6.21 -0.94 2.50
CA ILE A 97 6.65 -1.88 3.54
C ILE A 97 5.54 -2.09 4.56
N SER A 98 4.88 -1.01 5.02
CA SER A 98 3.76 -1.10 5.96
C SER A 98 2.55 -1.82 5.35
N THR A 99 2.26 -1.66 4.05
CA THR A 99 1.23 -2.44 3.35
C THR A 99 1.56 -3.93 3.35
N LEU A 100 2.80 -4.31 3.07
CA LEU A 100 3.22 -5.71 3.15
C LEU A 100 3.16 -6.26 4.58
N ALA A 101 3.61 -5.47 5.56
CA ALA A 101 3.64 -5.87 6.97
C ALA A 101 2.24 -6.18 7.52
N VAL A 102 1.21 -5.49 7.03
CA VAL A 102 -0.19 -5.76 7.39
C VAL A 102 -0.81 -6.84 6.48
N GLY A 103 -0.49 -6.82 5.19
CA GLY A 103 -1.09 -7.70 4.18
C GLY A 103 -0.63 -9.15 4.25
N ILE A 104 0.63 -9.40 4.65
CA ILE A 104 1.19 -10.75 4.76
C ILE A 104 0.55 -11.55 5.91
N PRO A 105 0.42 -11.01 7.15
CA PRO A 105 -0.24 -11.73 8.24
C PRO A 105 -1.68 -12.17 7.93
N LEU A 106 -2.41 -11.39 7.13
CA LEU A 106 -3.76 -11.75 6.67
C LEU A 106 -3.80 -13.04 5.85
N LEU A 107 -2.68 -13.43 5.24
CA LEU A 107 -2.57 -14.71 4.53
C LEU A 107 -2.33 -15.88 5.47
N ALA A 108 -1.66 -15.64 6.60
CA ALA A 108 -1.22 -16.68 7.52
C ALA A 108 -2.26 -16.99 8.61
N MET A 109 -3.12 -16.02 8.96
CA MET A 109 -4.11 -16.18 10.01
C MET A 109 -5.47 -16.59 9.43
N ALA A 110 -6.20 -17.44 10.15
CA ALA A 110 -7.60 -17.72 9.84
C ALA A 110 -8.38 -16.40 9.93
N PRO A 111 -8.94 -15.88 8.83
CA PRO A 111 -9.49 -14.52 8.81
C PRO A 111 -10.70 -14.37 9.72
N CYS A 112 -11.41 -15.47 10.00
CA CYS A 112 -12.68 -15.48 10.71
C CYS A 112 -12.65 -16.53 11.83
N ILE A 113 -12.04 -16.18 12.98
CA ILE A 113 -12.20 -16.95 14.23
C ILE A 113 -13.56 -16.60 14.84
#